data_AF-A0A7Y2GNV2-F1
#
_entry.id   AF-A0A7Y2GNV2-F1
#
_cell.length_a   1.000
_cell.length_b   1.000
_cell.length_c   1.000
_cell.angle_alpha   90.00
_cell.angle_beta   90.00
_cell.angle_gamma   90.00
#
_symmetry.space_group_name_H-M   'P 1'
#
loop_
_entity.id
_entity.type
_entity.pdbx_description
1 polymer ?
#
loop_
_entity_poly.entity_id
_entity_poly.type
_entity_poly.pdbx_seq_one_letter_code
_entity_poly.pdbx_strand_id
1 'polypeptide(L)'
;MNLKTVVRKYWLPLLIFVWALFQLGLTNFAVLNAWKLGGYGMYSDYHPGTYYVWFETEDRRILARTTKLFESNPVFQKLVLECRTYPSSRNLQRVHNFFKQNEKERFKIEVWRLNFNSDSLKLNRILVNSYEE
;
A
#
# COMPACT_ATOMS: atom_id res chain seq x y z
N MET A 1 -44.08 30.98 -9.98
CA MET A 1 -43.36 29.72 -10.20
C MET A 1 -42.82 29.23 -8.87
N ASN A 2 -43.18 28.03 -8.41
CA ASN A 2 -42.90 27.58 -7.05
C ASN A 2 -41.39 27.34 -6.85
N LEU A 3 -40.77 27.99 -5.87
CA LEU A 3 -39.32 27.99 -5.64
C LEU A 3 -38.76 26.56 -5.49
N LYS A 4 -39.53 25.66 -4.84
CA LYS A 4 -39.18 24.24 -4.71
C LYS A 4 -39.04 23.54 -6.06
N THR A 5 -39.86 23.90 -7.04
CA THR A 5 -39.83 23.32 -8.39
C THR A 5 -38.63 23.82 -9.18
N VAL A 6 -38.25 25.10 -9.01
CA VAL A 6 -37.07 25.69 -9.66
C VAL A 6 -35.79 25.07 -9.10
N VAL A 7 -35.69 24.97 -7.77
CA VAL A 7 -34.53 24.35 -7.10
C VAL A 7 -34.41 22.88 -7.52
N ARG A 8 -35.49 22.09 -7.48
CA ARG A 8 -35.41 20.67 -7.87
C ARG A 8 -35.08 20.47 -9.35
N LYS A 9 -35.58 21.34 -10.23
CA LYS A 9 -35.43 21.19 -11.69
C LYS A 9 -34.09 21.68 -12.22
N TYR A 10 -33.49 22.70 -11.60
CA TYR A 10 -32.25 23.30 -12.11
C TYR A 10 -31.07 23.18 -11.16
N TRP A 11 -31.30 23.25 -9.84
CA TRP A 11 -30.20 23.19 -8.87
C TRP A 11 -29.64 21.76 -8.72
N LEU A 12 -30.53 20.76 -8.68
CA LEU A 12 -30.11 19.36 -8.54
C LEU A 12 -29.27 18.89 -9.74
N PRO A 13 -29.67 19.11 -11.01
CA PRO A 13 -28.84 18.72 -12.15
C PRO A 13 -27.53 19.50 -12.22
N LEU A 14 -27.54 20.79 -11.84
CA LEU A 14 -26.34 21.62 -11.81
C LEU A 14 -25.33 21.09 -10.79
N LEU A 15 -25.77 20.74 -9.58
CA LEU A 15 -24.92 20.13 -8.55
C LEU A 15 -24.31 18.80 -9.02
N ILE A 16 -25.11 17.94 -9.65
CA ILE A 16 -24.64 16.67 -10.21
C ILE A 16 -23.59 16.92 -11.30
N PHE A 17 -23.83 17.89 -12.18
CA PHE A 17 -22.92 18.23 -13.25
C PHE A 17 -21.59 18.79 -12.74
N VAL A 18 -21.63 19.71 -11.76
CA VAL A 18 -20.43 20.25 -11.10
C VAL A 18 -19.65 19.12 -10.40
N TRP A 19 -20.35 18.21 -9.72
CA TRP A 19 -19.72 17.06 -9.09
C TRP A 19 -19.05 16.12 -10.10
N ALA A 20 -19.71 15.87 -11.24
CA ALA A 20 -19.15 15.04 -12.31
C ALA A 20 -17.88 15.68 -12.92
N LEU A 21 -17.88 16.98 -13.15
CA LEU A 21 -16.70 17.71 -13.62
C LEU A 21 -15.55 17.67 -12.60
N PHE A 22 -15.86 17.82 -11.31
CA PHE A 22 -14.87 17.73 -10.24
C PHE A 22 -14.23 16.33 -10.17
N GLN A 23 -15.05 15.27 -10.26
CA GLN A 23 -14.55 13.89 -10.34
C GLN A 23 -13.66 13.70 -11.56
N LEU A 24 -14.10 14.09 -12.76
CA LEU A 24 -13.29 14.00 -13.98
C LEU A 24 -11.97 14.79 -13.89
N GLY A 25 -11.98 15.93 -13.21
CA GLY A 25 -10.76 16.69 -12.93
C GLY A 25 -9.80 15.93 -12.03
N LEU A 26 -10.29 15.38 -10.92
CA LEU A 26 -9.46 14.57 -10.02
C LEU A 26 -8.88 13.32 -10.71
N THR A 27 -9.63 12.70 -11.62
CA THR A 27 -9.15 11.50 -12.33
C THR A 27 -8.09 11.79 -13.38
N ASN A 28 -8.14 12.97 -14.01
CA ASN A 28 -7.21 13.33 -15.09
C ASN A 28 -5.95 14.05 -14.58
N PHE A 29 -6.06 14.84 -13.50
CA PHE A 29 -4.97 15.73 -13.06
C PHE A 29 -4.27 15.29 -11.78
N ALA A 30 -4.95 14.55 -10.90
CA ALA A 30 -4.25 13.82 -9.86
C ALA A 30 -3.94 12.42 -10.43
N VAL A 31 -2.86 11.78 -10.00
CA VAL A 31 -2.53 10.38 -10.34
C VAL A 31 -3.49 9.42 -9.60
N LEU A 32 -4.78 9.71 -9.73
CA LEU A 32 -5.89 9.03 -9.12
C LEU A 32 -6.65 8.32 -10.23
N ASN A 33 -6.64 6.99 -10.22
CA ASN A 33 -7.53 6.23 -11.10
C ASN A 33 -8.98 6.64 -10.83
N ALA A 34 -9.85 6.58 -11.85
CA ALA A 34 -11.28 6.93 -11.72
C ALA A 34 -12.04 6.20 -10.61
N TRP A 35 -11.44 5.10 -10.14
CA TRP A 35 -11.96 4.25 -9.10
C TRP A 35 -11.40 4.57 -7.70
N LYS A 36 -10.34 5.38 -7.55
CA LYS A 36 -9.71 5.69 -6.24
C LYS A 36 -10.56 6.55 -5.31
N LEU A 37 -11.61 7.20 -5.82
CA LEU A 37 -12.58 7.98 -5.03
C LEU A 37 -13.92 7.25 -4.79
N GLY A 38 -14.09 6.05 -5.34
CA GLY A 38 -15.28 5.22 -5.18
C GLY A 38 -15.00 3.93 -4.41
N GLY A 39 -16.01 3.43 -3.70
CA GLY A 39 -15.89 2.32 -2.74
C GLY A 39 -15.06 1.13 -3.24
N TYR A 40 -15.21 0.70 -4.50
CA TYR A 40 -14.50 -0.47 -5.02
C TYR A 40 -13.02 -0.26 -5.40
N GLY A 41 -12.63 0.92 -5.91
CA GLY A 41 -11.22 1.14 -6.29
C GLY A 41 -10.29 1.45 -5.12
N MET A 42 -10.85 1.84 -3.98
CA MET A 42 -10.11 1.93 -2.72
C MET A 42 -9.66 0.53 -2.24
N TYR A 43 -10.47 -0.51 -2.49
CA TYR A 43 -10.14 -1.89 -2.13
C TYR A 43 -9.24 -2.59 -3.15
N SER A 44 -9.18 -2.12 -4.41
CA SER A 44 -8.28 -2.71 -5.41
C SER A 44 -6.80 -2.40 -5.14
N ASP A 45 -6.49 -1.27 -4.50
CA ASP A 45 -5.11 -0.89 -4.16
C ASP A 45 -4.71 -1.31 -2.73
N TYR A 46 -5.66 -1.36 -1.79
CA TYR A 46 -5.38 -1.75 -0.40
C TYR A 46 -5.36 -3.27 -0.23
N HIS A 47 -4.24 -3.89 -0.57
CA HIS A 47 -3.98 -5.28 -0.28
C HIS A 47 -2.79 -5.41 0.67
N PRO A 48 -2.95 -5.28 2.00
CA PRO A 48 -1.85 -5.49 2.95
C PRO A 48 -1.22 -6.90 2.83
N GLY A 49 -1.91 -7.83 2.16
CA GLY A 49 -1.39 -9.14 1.78
C GLY A 49 -0.31 -9.13 0.68
N THR A 50 -0.22 -8.09 -0.16
CA THR A 50 0.70 -8.06 -1.33
C THR A 50 2.08 -7.52 -1.00
N TYR A 51 2.30 -7.03 0.22
CA TYR A 51 3.62 -6.57 0.66
C TYR A 51 4.37 -7.73 1.31
N TYR A 52 5.60 -7.95 0.85
CA TYR A 52 6.50 -9.01 1.29
C TYR A 52 7.74 -8.38 1.92
N VAL A 53 7.99 -8.72 3.17
CA VAL A 53 9.20 -8.31 3.91
C VAL A 53 10.25 -9.38 3.69
N TRP A 54 11.40 -8.97 3.18
CA TRP A 54 12.55 -9.81 2.91
C TRP A 54 13.73 -9.35 3.76
N PHE A 55 14.47 -10.32 4.30
CA PHE A 55 15.80 -10.15 4.84
C PHE A 55 16.79 -10.51 3.75
N GLU A 56 17.70 -9.60 3.45
CA GLU A 56 18.75 -9.78 2.46
C GLU A 56 20.11 -9.74 3.16
N THR A 57 20.85 -10.83 3.03
CA THR A 57 22.27 -10.94 3.38
C THR A 57 23.08 -11.07 2.08
N GLU A 58 24.40 -11.00 2.17
CA GLU A 58 25.30 -11.01 0.99
C GLU A 58 25.02 -12.19 0.04
N ASP A 59 24.64 -13.35 0.58
CA ASP A 59 24.44 -14.57 -0.22
C ASP A 59 22.98 -15.02 -0.34
N ARG A 60 22.04 -14.45 0.45
CA ARG A 60 20.69 -15.03 0.60
C ARG A 60 19.62 -13.98 0.81
N ARG A 61 18.46 -14.24 0.20
CA ARG A 61 17.23 -13.48 0.43
C ARG A 61 16.18 -14.38 1.06
N ILE A 62 15.79 -14.08 2.30
CA ILE A 62 14.91 -14.90 3.12
C ILE A 62 13.61 -14.13 3.37
N LEU A 63 12.47 -14.76 3.13
CA LEU A 63 11.18 -14.14 3.42
C LEU A 63 10.98 -14.10 4.94
N ALA A 64 10.59 -12.94 5.49
CA ALA A 64 10.43 -12.80 6.93
C ALA A 64 9.47 -13.85 7.54
N ARG A 65 8.41 -14.20 6.78
CA ARG A 65 7.39 -15.18 7.19
C ARG A 65 7.91 -16.62 7.30
N THR A 66 9.00 -16.96 6.62
CA THR A 66 9.59 -18.33 6.65
C THR A 66 10.66 -18.48 7.73
N THR A 67 10.97 -17.41 8.47
CA THR A 67 11.95 -17.49 9.56
C THR A 67 11.33 -18.20 10.77
N LYS A 68 12.14 -18.97 11.50
CA LYS A 68 11.70 -19.60 12.77
C LYS A 68 11.19 -18.56 13.77
N LEU A 69 11.78 -17.36 13.77
CA LEU A 69 11.41 -16.26 14.64
C LEU A 69 9.98 -15.77 14.39
N PHE A 70 9.50 -15.82 13.14
CA PHE A 70 8.12 -15.46 12.81
C PHE A 70 7.10 -16.45 13.38
N GLU A 71 7.44 -17.72 13.45
CA GLU A 71 6.56 -18.76 14.00
C GLU A 71 6.62 -18.82 15.53
N SER A 72 7.79 -18.57 16.11
CA SER A 72 8.01 -18.75 17.55
C SER A 72 7.78 -17.48 18.39
N ASN A 73 7.86 -16.28 17.79
CA ASN A 73 7.80 -15.02 18.53
C ASN A 73 6.65 -14.10 18.06
N PRO A 74 5.60 -13.90 18.88
CA PRO A 74 4.45 -13.08 18.51
C PRO A 74 4.78 -11.59 18.37
N VAL A 75 5.80 -11.09 19.08
CA VAL A 75 6.24 -9.70 18.96
C VAL A 75 6.88 -9.46 17.59
N PHE A 76 7.77 -10.37 17.18
CA PHE A 76 8.38 -10.29 15.86
C PHE A 76 7.34 -10.43 14.74
N GLN A 77 6.42 -11.39 14.88
CA GLN A 77 5.30 -11.56 13.96
C GLN A 77 4.51 -10.26 13.78
N LYS A 78 4.16 -9.60 14.89
CA LYS A 78 3.46 -8.31 14.88
C LYS A 78 4.25 -7.23 14.15
N LEU A 79 5.56 -7.09 14.44
CA LEU A 79 6.41 -6.09 13.78
C LEU A 79 6.49 -6.30 12.26
N VAL A 80 6.58 -7.56 11.81
CA VAL A 80 6.57 -7.90 10.39
C VAL A 80 5.21 -7.56 9.77
N LEU A 81 4.09 -7.86 10.44
CA LEU A 81 2.75 -7.51 9.96
C LEU A 81 2.52 -6.00 9.89
N GLU A 82 3.03 -5.24 10.86
CA GLU A 82 3.02 -3.77 10.85
C GLU A 82 3.81 -3.22 9.65
N CYS A 83 5.00 -3.79 9.36
CA CYS A 83 5.76 -3.44 8.15
C CYS A 83 5.01 -3.74 6.86
N ARG A 84 4.31 -4.89 6.79
CA ARG A 84 3.50 -5.25 5.62
C ARG A 84 2.31 -4.31 5.42
N THR A 85 1.71 -3.84 6.51
CA THR A 85 0.58 -2.92 6.45
C THR A 85 1.04 -1.51 6.09
N TYR A 86 2.16 -1.06 6.66
CA TYR A 86 2.71 0.27 6.46
C TYR A 86 4.25 0.23 6.42
N PRO A 87 4.85 0.15 5.22
CA PRO A 87 6.30 -0.03 5.06
C PRO A 87 7.07 1.29 5.22
N SER A 88 7.01 1.85 6.42
CA SER A 88 7.78 3.05 6.80
C SER A 88 9.17 2.70 7.31
N SER A 89 10.12 3.63 7.16
CA SER A 89 11.49 3.46 7.65
C SER A 89 11.54 3.16 9.16
N ARG A 90 10.63 3.76 9.93
CA ARG A 90 10.47 3.49 11.37
C ARG A 90 10.08 2.04 11.65
N ASN A 91 9.15 1.48 10.87
CA ASN A 91 8.71 0.09 11.05
C ASN A 91 9.82 -0.89 10.62
N LEU A 92 10.47 -0.62 9.49
CA LEU A 92 11.64 -1.37 9.02
C LEU A 92 12.75 -1.40 10.06
N GLN A 93 13.10 -0.24 10.63
CA GLN A 93 14.11 -0.13 11.68
C GLN A 93 13.73 -0.93 12.94
N ARG A 94 12.45 -0.96 13.33
CA ARG A 94 11.99 -1.79 14.46
C ARG A 94 12.18 -3.28 14.20
N VAL A 95 11.86 -3.75 13.00
CA VAL A 95 12.11 -5.15 12.60
C VAL A 95 13.61 -5.43 12.60
N HIS A 96 14.42 -4.51 12.08
CA HIS A 96 15.87 -4.63 12.04
C HIS A 96 16.48 -4.74 13.43
N ASN A 97 16.17 -3.79 14.30
CA ASN A 97 16.66 -3.79 15.68
C ASN A 97 16.25 -5.06 16.43
N PHE A 98 15.03 -5.55 16.21
CA PHE A 98 14.57 -6.79 16.83
C PHE A 98 15.31 -8.02 16.29
N PHE A 99 15.50 -8.10 14.97
CA PHE A 99 16.18 -9.24 14.34
C PHE A 99 17.68 -9.26 14.67
N LYS A 100 18.36 -8.11 14.65
CA LYS A 100 19.78 -7.94 14.99
C LYS A 100 20.11 -8.36 16.42
N GLN A 101 19.18 -8.21 17.36
CA GLN A 101 19.35 -8.71 18.73
C GLN A 101 19.40 -10.24 18.79
N ASN A 102 18.81 -10.93 17.81
CA ASN A 102 18.72 -12.39 17.77
C ASN A 102 19.75 -13.01 16.80
N GLU A 103 20.11 -12.33 15.72
CA GLU A 103 21.08 -12.79 14.71
C GLU A 103 22.16 -11.72 14.49
N LYS A 104 23.43 -12.06 14.72
CA LYS A 104 24.58 -11.13 14.73
C LYS A 104 25.14 -10.80 13.34
N GLU A 105 24.38 -11.04 12.28
CA GLU A 105 24.84 -10.80 10.90
C GLU A 105 24.47 -9.40 10.41
N ARG A 106 25.19 -8.91 9.40
CA ARG A 106 24.77 -7.73 8.65
C ARG A 106 23.70 -8.15 7.66
N PHE A 107 22.57 -7.47 7.70
CA PHE A 107 21.46 -7.73 6.79
C PHE A 107 20.72 -6.44 6.50
N LYS A 108 20.14 -6.42 5.30
CA LYS A 108 19.22 -5.39 4.81
C LYS A 108 17.80 -5.92 4.90
N ILE A 109 16.84 -5.04 5.17
CA ILE A 109 15.42 -5.36 5.10
C ILE A 109 14.82 -4.65 3.91
N GLU A 110 14.05 -5.37 3.11
CA GLU A 110 13.34 -4.82 1.96
C GLU A 110 11.85 -5.17 2.02
N VAL A 111 11.00 -4.20 1.68
CA VAL A 111 9.57 -4.45 1.43
C VAL A 111 9.30 -4.35 -0.05
N TRP A 112 8.80 -5.44 -0.62
CA TRP A 112 8.43 -5.52 -2.03
C TRP A 112 6.93 -5.68 -2.17
N ARG A 113 6.38 -5.15 -3.26
CA ARG A 113 5.00 -5.42 -3.68
C ARG A 113 4.96 -5.90 -5.12
N LEU A 114 3.92 -6.68 -5.43
CA LEU A 114 3.58 -6.98 -6.80
C LEU A 114 2.85 -5.79 -7.43
N ASN A 115 3.23 -5.44 -8.64
CA ASN A 115 2.58 -4.42 -9.44
C ASN A 115 2.19 -5.02 -10.78
N PHE A 116 0.89 -5.17 -11.00
CA PHE A 116 0.35 -5.60 -12.27
C PHE A 116 0.15 -4.38 -13.16
N ASN A 117 0.81 -4.35 -14.31
CA ASN A 117 0.62 -3.31 -15.31
C ASN A 117 -0.41 -3.82 -16.33
N SER A 118 -1.58 -3.17 -16.39
CA SER A 118 -2.70 -3.54 -17.25
C SER A 118 -2.38 -3.42 -18.74
N ASP A 119 -1.60 -2.41 -19.13
CA ASP A 119 -1.31 -2.12 -20.53
C ASP A 119 -0.37 -3.16 -21.15
N SER A 120 0.55 -3.66 -20.34
CA SER A 120 1.53 -4.68 -20.75
C SER A 120 1.14 -6.10 -20.34
N LEU A 121 0.09 -6.27 -19.53
CA LEU A 121 -0.31 -7.53 -18.89
C LEU A 121 0.83 -8.22 -18.11
N LYS A 122 1.83 -7.46 -17.65
CA LYS A 122 2.99 -7.98 -16.91
C LYS A 122 2.86 -7.75 -15.42
N LEU A 123 3.27 -8.76 -14.65
CA LEU A 123 3.41 -8.70 -13.21
C LEU A 123 4.87 -8.43 -12.83
N ASN A 124 5.14 -7.27 -12.25
CA ASN A 124 6.48 -6.86 -11.83
C ASN A 124 6.57 -6.77 -10.30
N ARG A 125 7.79 -6.87 -9.77
CA ARG A 125 8.07 -6.58 -8.36
C ARG A 125 8.58 -5.15 -8.23
N ILE A 126 8.03 -4.40 -7.30
CA ILE A 126 8.46 -3.02 -6.98
C ILE A 126 8.96 -2.99 -5.55
N LEU A 127 10.17 -2.46 -5.37
CA LEU A 127 10.71 -2.15 -4.06
C LEU A 127 9.93 -0.95 -3.51
N VAL A 128 9.24 -1.14 -2.40
CA VAL A 128 8.45 -0.10 -1.74
C VAL A 128 9.32 0.71 -0.79
N ASN A 129 10.14 0.03 0.00
CA ASN A 129 11.06 0.65 0.94
C ASN A 129 12.13 -0.36 1.38
N SER A 130 13.28 0.14 1.86
CA SER A 130 14.37 -0.67 2.39
C SER A 130 15.07 0.03 3.55
N TYR A 131 15.72 -0.76 4.41
CA TYR A 131 16.53 -0.27 5.52
C TYR A 131 17.78 -1.12 5.68
N GLU A 132 18.91 -0.45 5.88
CA GLU A 132 20.24 -1.01 6.12
C GLU A 132 20.96 -0.08 7.12
N GLU A 133 21.81 -0.64 7.97
CA GLU A 133 22.58 0.08 9.00
C GLU A 133 24.06 0.16 8.65
#